data_AF-A0A1F7J8K5-F1
#
_entry.id   AF-A0A1F7J8K5-F1
#
_cell.length_a   1.000
_cell.length_b   1.000
_cell.length_c   1.000
_cell.angle_alpha   90.00
_cell.angle_beta   90.00
_cell.angle_gamma   90.00
#
_symmetry.space_group_name_H-M   'P 1'
#
loop_
_entity.id
_entity.type
_entity.pdbx_description
1 polymer ?
#
loop_
_entity_poly.entity_id
_entity_poly.type
_entity_poly.pdbx_seq_one_letter_code
_entity_poly.pdbx_strand_id
1 'polypeptide(L)' 'MKGKVAEIIGWYGTLALLAAYALVSFQIVPANGFVYQFLNLTGAIGIIVIALYKGVYQSVVLNIFLGGGLRWLHL' A
#
# COMPACT_ATOMS: atom_id res chain seq x y z
N MET A 1 -10.67 -7.88 20.60
CA MET A 1 -10.09 -6.52 20.59
C MET A 1 -8.94 -6.36 19.59
N LYS A 2 -8.00 -7.31 19.44
CA LYS A 2 -6.87 -7.21 18.50
C LYS A 2 -7.27 -7.07 17.01
N GLY A 3 -8.39 -7.68 16.59
CA GLY A 3 -8.85 -7.61 15.20
C GLY A 3 -9.39 -6.28 14.73
N LYS A 4 -10.06 -5.52 15.60
CA LYS A 4 -10.62 -4.20 15.22
C LYS A 4 -9.51 -3.21 14.87
N VAL A 5 -8.40 -3.22 15.61
CA VAL A 5 -7.24 -2.34 15.34
C VAL A 5 -6.59 -2.70 14.01
N ALA A 6 -6.38 -4.01 13.75
CA ALA A 6 -5.84 -4.47 12.48
C ALA A 6 -6.76 -4.08 11.30
N GLU A 7 -8.08 -4.20 11.45
CA GLU A 7 -9.03 -3.77 10.42
C GLU A 7 -9.00 -2.27 10.15
N ILE A 8 -8.92 -1.44 11.19
CA ILE A 8 -8.78 0.02 11.02
C ILE A 8 -7.49 0.35 10.27
N ILE A 9 -6.38 -0.30 10.61
CA ILE A 9 -5.09 -0.11 9.92
C ILE A 9 -5.17 -0.59 8.46
N GLY A 10 -5.83 -1.72 8.21
CA GLY A 10 -6.04 -2.25 6.87
C GLY A 10 -6.89 -1.31 6.01
N TRP A 11 -8.01 -0.81 6.55
CA TRP A 11 -8.87 0.16 5.86
C TRP A 11 -8.18 1.49 5.61
N TYR A 12 -7.36 1.96 6.56
CA TYR A 12 -6.48 3.10 6.34
C TYR A 12 -5.53 2.84 5.16
N GLY A 13 -4.90 1.66 5.11
CA GLY A 13 -4.00 1.27 4.02
C GLY A 13 -4.69 1.30 2.65
N THR A 14 -5.90 0.74 2.56
CA THR A 14 -6.73 0.78 1.35
C THR A 14 -7.04 2.21 0.93
N LEU A 15 -7.48 3.05 1.85
CA LEU A 15 -7.80 4.46 1.56
C LEU A 15 -6.57 5.26 1.14
N ALA A 16 -5.42 5.01 1.77
CA ALA A 16 -4.16 5.67 1.44
C ALA A 16 -3.70 5.33 0.00
N LEU A 17 -3.78 4.05 -0.41
CA LEU A 17 -3.44 3.64 -1.78
C LEU A 17 -4.41 4.23 -2.80
N LEU A 18 -5.72 4.21 -2.52
CA LEU A 18 -6.73 4.81 -3.40
C LEU A 18 -6.55 6.32 -3.53
N ALA A 19 -6.24 7.01 -2.42
CA ALA A 19 -5.94 8.43 -2.44
C ALA A 19 -4.66 8.72 -3.24
N ALA A 20 -3.60 7.94 -3.07
CA ALA A 20 -2.37 8.08 -3.85
C ALA A 20 -2.64 7.93 -5.36
N TYR A 21 -3.42 6.91 -5.73
CA TYR A 21 -3.82 6.69 -7.11
C TYR A 21 -4.67 7.84 -7.66
N ALA A 22 -5.66 8.32 -6.90
CA ALA A 22 -6.50 9.44 -7.31
C ALA A 22 -5.67 10.72 -7.50
N LEU A 23 -4.79 11.02 -6.55
CA LEU A 23 -3.92 12.20 -6.59
C LEU A 23 -3.01 12.23 -7.83
N VAL A 24 -2.46 11.09 -8.21
CA VAL A 24 -1.69 10.96 -9.47
C VAL A 24 -2.59 11.00 -10.70
N SER A 25 -3.75 10.34 -10.66
CA SER A 25 -4.69 10.29 -11.80
C SER A 25 -5.22 11.67 -12.17
N PHE A 26 -5.50 12.52 -11.18
CA PHE A 26 -5.92 13.91 -11.38
C PHE A 26 -4.74 14.88 -11.59
N GLN A 27 -3.51 14.37 -11.69
CA GLN A 27 -2.29 15.16 -11.86
C GLN A 27 -2.07 16.20 -10.74
N ILE A 28 -2.68 15.98 -9.57
CA ILE A 28 -2.53 16.86 -8.39
C ILE A 28 -1.12 16.73 -7.82
N VAL A 29 -0.55 15.52 -7.89
CA VAL A 29 0.77 15.21 -7.35
C VAL A 29 1.53 14.35 -8.35
N PRO A 30 2.82 14.61 -8.61
CA PRO A 30 3.58 13.81 -9.56
C PRO A 30 3.86 12.42 -8.99
N ALA A 31 3.83 11.40 -9.85
CA ALA A 31 4.05 10.00 -9.47
C ALA A 31 5.49 9.72 -8.97
N ASN A 32 6.46 10.59 -9.27
CA ASN A 32 7.81 10.52 -8.73
C ASN A 32 8.00 11.39 -7.47
N GLY A 33 6.94 12.05 -6.99
CA GLY A 33 6.99 12.96 -5.85
C GLY A 33 7.04 12.24 -4.51
N PHE A 34 7.69 12.89 -3.54
CA PHE A 34 7.81 12.39 -2.16
C PHE A 34 6.45 12.04 -1.53
N VAL A 35 5.43 12.88 -1.76
CA VAL A 35 4.08 12.68 -1.21
C VAL A 35 3.45 11.38 -1.74
N TYR A 36 3.58 11.10 -3.04
CA TYR A 36 3.03 9.87 -3.63
C TYR A 36 3.75 8.63 -3.11
N GLN A 37 5.08 8.66 -3.03
CA GLN A 37 5.85 7.54 -2.49
C GLN A 37 5.53 7.30 -1.01
N PHE A 38 5.35 8.37 -0.23
CA PHE A 38 5.00 8.28 1.17
C PHE A 38 3.61 7.66 1.39
N LEU A 39 2.59 8.10 0.64
CA LEU A 39 1.25 7.48 0.73
C LEU A 39 1.26 6.01 0.29
N ASN A 40 2.01 5.66 -0.75
CA ASN A 40 2.13 4.27 -1.17
C ASN A 40 2.83 3.41 -0.12
N LEU A 41 3.88 3.93 0.51
CA LEU A 41 4.63 3.22 1.54
C LEU A 41 3.76 2.98 2.78
N THR A 42 3.09 4.02 3.29
CA THR A 42 2.21 3.87 4.46
C THR A 42 0.99 3.02 4.15
N GLY A 43 0.43 3.16 2.94
CA GLY A 43 -0.65 2.35 2.42
C GLY A 43 -0.30 0.86 2.36
N ALA A 44 0.86 0.53 1.77
CA ALA A 44 1.36 -0.83 1.67
C ALA A 44 1.60 -1.46 3.04
N ILE A 45 2.18 -0.72 4.00
CA ILE A 45 2.35 -1.19 5.38
C ILE A 45 1.00 -1.56 6.01
N GLY A 46 -0.03 -0.71 5.84
CA GLY A 46 -1.37 -0.98 6.35
C GLY A 46 -1.98 -2.27 5.79
N ILE A 47 -1.81 -2.51 4.48
CA ILE A 47 -2.26 -3.73 3.81
C ILE A 47 -1.47 -4.97 4.28
N ILE A 48 -0.15 -4.86 4.47
CA ILE A 48 0.69 -5.94 4.99
C ILE A 48 0.23 -6.35 6.40
N VAL A 49 -0.05 -5.37 7.28
CA VAL A 49 -0.48 -5.64 8.66
C VAL A 49 -1.80 -6.40 8.69
N ILE A 50 -2.80 -6.00 7.90
CA ILE A 50 -4.08 -6.72 7.87
C ILE A 50 -3.96 -8.09 7.17
N ALA A 51 -3.10 -8.22 6.16
CA ALA A 51 -2.86 -9.48 5.48
C ALA A 51 -2.18 -10.51 6.40
N LEU A 52 -1.18 -10.08 7.19
CA LEU A 52 -0.56 -10.89 8.24
C LEU A 52 -1.59 -11.28 9.31
N TYR A 53 -2.43 -10.32 9.74
CA TYR A 53 -3.47 -10.57 10.75
C TYR A 53 -4.52 -11.58 10.28
N LYS A 54 -4.91 -11.53 9.00
CA LYS A 54 -5.88 -12.47 8.41
C LYS A 54 -5.25 -13.78 7.91
N GLY A 55 -3.93 -13.94 8.03
CA GLY A 55 -3.22 -15.12 7.53
C GLY A 55 -3.24 -15.25 6.00
N VAL A 56 -3.46 -14.15 5.28
CA VAL A 56 -3.48 -14.11 3.81
C VAL A 56 -2.06 -13.88 3.31
N TYR A 57 -1.21 -14.89 3.52
CA TYR A 57 0.23 -14.84 3.20
C TYR A 57 0.51 -14.55 1.73
N GLN A 58 -0.41 -14.89 0.82
CA GLN A 58 -0.33 -14.56 -0.61
C GLN A 58 -0.21 -13.04 -0.86
N SER A 59 -0.94 -12.20 -0.09
CA SER A 59 -0.89 -10.74 -0.25
C SER A 59 0.36 -10.12 0.39
N VAL A 60 0.91 -10.76 1.42
CA VAL A 60 2.14 -10.32 2.10
C VAL A 60 3.37 -10.58 1.23
N VAL A 61 3.46 -11.77 0.62
CA VAL A 61 4.56 -12.13 -0.27
C VAL A 61 4.57 -11.20 -1.50
N LEU A 62 3.40 -10.95 -2.11
CA LEU A 62 3.30 -10.01 -3.23
C LEU A 62 3.77 -8.60 -2.85
N ASN A 63 3.33 -8.03 -1.72
CA ASN A 63 3.73 -6.68 -1.33
C ASN A 63 5.22 -6.56 -0.97
N ILE A 64 5.84 -7.58 -0.37
CA ILE A 64 7.26 -7.57 -0.03
C ILE A 64 8.13 -7.70 -1.30
N PHE A 65 7.78 -8.62 -2.20
CA PHE A 65 8.54 -8.82 -3.43
C PHE A 65 8.34 -7.68 -4.44
N LEU A 66 7.12 -7.14 -4.54
CA LEU A 66 6.80 -6.03 -5.43
C LEU A 66 7.28 -4.68 -4.88
N GLY A 67 7.23 -4.48 -3.56
CA GLY A 67 7.68 -3.24 -2.90
C GLY A 67 9.20 -3.10 -2.74
N GLY A 68 9.94 -4.21 -2.77
CA GLY A 68 11.39 -4.22 -2.52
C GLY A 68 12.29 -4.46 -3.73
N GLY A 69 11.78 -4.89 -4.89
CA GLY A 69 12.67 -5.50 -5.88
C GLY A 69 12.22 -5.63 -7.33
N LEU A 70 11.32 -4.78 -7.84
CA LEU A 70 10.97 -4.84 -9.28
C LEU A 70 11.11 -3.50 -10.01
N ARG A 71 12.36 -3.02 -10.05
CA ARG A 71 12.91 -2.25 -11.18
C ARG A 71 13.07 -3.19 -12.39
N TRP A 72 12.01 -3.84 -12.85
CA TRP A 72 11.98 -4.61 -14.10
C TRP A 72 10.55 -4.71 -14.62
N LEU A 73 10.16 -3.72 -15.40
CA LEU A 73 9.40 -3.84 -16.64
C LEU A 73 9.53 -2.48 -17.34
N HIS A 74 10.70 -2.26 -17.94
CA HIS A 74 10.78 -1.51 -19.18
C HIS A 74 10.06 -2.35 -20.24
N LEU A 75 8.74 -2.25 -20.28
CA LEU A 75 7.90 -2.50 -21.45
C LEU A 75 6.77 -1.46 -21.41
#